data_AF-A0A2E0S551-F1
#
_entry.id   AF-A0A2E0S551-F1
#
_cell.length_a   1.000
_cell.length_b   1.000
_cell.length_c   1.000
_cell.angle_alpha   90.00
_cell.angle_beta   90.00
_cell.angle_gamma   90.00
#
_symmetry.space_group_name_H-M   'P 1'
#
loop_
_entity.id
_entity.type
_entity.pdbx_description
1 polymer ?
#
loop_
_entity_poly.entity_id
_entity_poly.type
_entity_poly.pdbx_seq_one_letter_code
_entity_poly.pdbx_strand_id
1 'polypeptide(L)'
;MTRRTKPRRMPSNKLSVEMLESRRLLAADLVVFQNPIDPHDVNLDEHVSPVDALAIINELNIPTATQLHVGGFLDTSGDDILAPVDALGIINELNSASVKNELDHLVLARDYLLNEFDSIPQEAETVTVKFNSLINDYESATEAIYASLRSFQEYSVRNTAELQAYYSKLEQATLVNTDALQRGLSSIASELETVSINTFGNVPDQSGVDDDTPYEFDPTEYTDPTIGLSELFEELEQGLDDVEVPEYGDVLDNYDEIYQTYEESDYEVDVFVTESLDVSQYEDFVLHGGNLGDLLETLERTSDEGITNVEELVEEEFGTTLELDTLFDDLLGSAYVGELIYNDIVAIGGETTGSVVILPDESVVEVDFGSSSLLHDLATKYDNQVVIIEGASTIVEGTEMPNRTVIEVRSIFGGTELESLKSALDTLDPLDLTGLRPILDNLNLG
;
A
#
# COMPACT_ATOMS: atom_id res chain seq x y z
N MET A 1 -16.65 -62.19 -61.83
CA MET A 1 -16.53 -62.13 -60.36
C MET A 1 -15.51 -61.06 -60.01
N THR A 2 -16.00 -59.98 -59.42
CA THR A 2 -15.29 -58.76 -59.02
C THR A 2 -14.92 -58.83 -57.54
N ARG A 3 -13.75 -58.35 -57.15
CA ARG A 3 -13.60 -57.55 -55.92
C ARG A 3 -12.37 -56.66 -55.99
N ARG A 4 -12.63 -55.38 -56.21
CA ARG A 4 -11.68 -54.27 -56.27
C ARG A 4 -11.58 -53.72 -54.84
N THR A 5 -10.41 -53.81 -54.23
CA THR A 5 -10.12 -53.30 -52.89
C THR A 5 -10.07 -51.78 -52.91
N LYS A 6 -10.92 -51.12 -52.11
CA LYS A 6 -10.92 -49.66 -51.92
C LYS A 6 -9.77 -49.28 -50.96
N PRO A 7 -8.94 -48.27 -51.27
CA PRO A 7 -8.02 -47.69 -50.30
C PRO A 7 -8.80 -46.86 -49.28
N ARG A 8 -8.44 -47.05 -48.02
CA ARG A 8 -9.01 -46.43 -46.82
C ARG A 8 -8.51 -44.98 -46.75
N ARG A 9 -9.40 -44.01 -46.95
CA ARG A 9 -9.09 -42.58 -46.72
C ARG A 9 -8.89 -42.37 -45.23
N MET A 10 -7.71 -41.88 -44.84
CA MET A 10 -7.48 -41.33 -43.50
C MET A 10 -8.40 -40.10 -43.32
N PRO A 11 -9.00 -39.91 -42.14
CA PRO A 11 -9.71 -38.67 -41.83
C PRO A 11 -8.70 -37.52 -41.86
N SER A 12 -8.89 -36.55 -42.73
CA SER A 12 -8.21 -35.27 -42.65
C SER A 12 -8.77 -34.54 -41.44
N ASN A 13 -8.06 -34.59 -40.31
CA ASN A 13 -8.25 -33.58 -39.28
C ASN A 13 -7.88 -32.25 -39.92
N LYS A 14 -8.90 -31.49 -40.32
CA LYS A 14 -8.71 -30.06 -40.58
C LYS A 14 -8.23 -29.50 -39.26
N LEU A 15 -6.98 -29.09 -39.20
CA LEU A 15 -6.51 -28.16 -38.19
C LEU A 15 -7.28 -26.88 -38.45
N SER A 16 -8.43 -26.72 -37.78
CA SER A 16 -8.98 -25.42 -37.51
C SER A 16 -7.89 -24.70 -36.72
N VAL A 17 -7.28 -23.70 -37.34
CA VAL A 17 -6.58 -22.65 -36.62
C VAL A 17 -7.68 -21.98 -35.80
N GLU A 18 -7.90 -22.49 -34.60
CA GLU A 18 -8.60 -21.75 -33.57
C GLU A 18 -7.74 -20.53 -33.32
N MET A 19 -8.28 -19.35 -33.63
CA MET A 19 -7.62 -18.08 -33.41
C MET A 19 -7.25 -18.01 -31.93
N LEU A 20 -5.94 -18.00 -31.65
CA LEU A 20 -5.35 -17.79 -30.32
C LEU A 20 -5.48 -16.32 -29.88
N GLU A 21 -6.56 -15.64 -30.24
CA GLU A 21 -6.75 -14.20 -30.01
C GLU A 21 -7.69 -13.91 -28.83
N SER A 22 -8.17 -14.94 -28.10
CA SER A 22 -9.12 -14.74 -27.00
C SER A 22 -8.72 -15.39 -25.68
N ARG A 23 -7.44 -15.79 -25.50
CA ARG A 23 -6.96 -16.41 -24.25
C ARG A 23 -5.65 -15.82 -23.71
N ARG A 24 -5.31 -14.59 -24.10
CA ARG A 24 -4.09 -13.90 -23.65
C ARG A 24 -4.31 -12.42 -23.29
N LEU A 25 -5.53 -12.05 -22.88
CA LEU A 25 -5.90 -10.69 -22.46
C LEU A 25 -6.88 -10.73 -21.27
N LEU A 26 -6.62 -11.59 -20.29
CA LEU A 26 -7.38 -11.63 -19.02
C LEU A 26 -6.45 -11.75 -17.79
N ALA A 27 -5.13 -11.58 -17.99
CA ALA A 27 -4.14 -11.70 -16.92
C ALA A 27 -3.36 -10.39 -16.70
N ALA A 28 -3.89 -9.26 -17.19
CA ALA A 28 -3.19 -7.97 -17.17
C ALA A 28 -4.01 -6.85 -16.50
N ASP A 29 -5.18 -7.15 -15.93
CA ASP A 29 -6.10 -6.15 -15.35
C ASP A 29 -6.56 -6.52 -13.93
N LEU A 30 -5.94 -7.54 -13.30
CA LEU A 30 -6.12 -7.75 -11.86
C LEU A 30 -4.89 -7.15 -11.19
N VAL A 31 -5.06 -5.99 -10.55
CA VAL A 31 -4.06 -5.50 -9.63
C VAL A 31 -4.15 -6.41 -8.42
N VAL A 32 -3.11 -7.20 -8.19
CA VAL A 32 -2.97 -8.06 -7.02
C VAL A 32 -1.88 -7.51 -6.14
N PHE A 33 -2.10 -7.62 -4.84
CA PHE A 33 -1.17 -7.12 -3.83
C PHE A 33 -0.78 -8.27 -2.92
N GLN A 34 0.42 -8.16 -2.36
CA GLN A 34 0.91 -9.02 -1.31
C GLN A 34 0.62 -8.37 0.04
N ASN A 35 0.40 -9.16 1.09
CA ASN A 35 0.36 -8.59 2.44
C ASN A 35 1.83 -8.31 2.84
N PRO A 36 2.21 -7.04 3.09
CA PRO A 36 3.60 -6.69 3.37
C PRO A 36 4.08 -7.17 4.75
N ILE A 37 3.16 -7.46 5.68
CA ILE A 37 3.50 -7.96 7.02
C ILE A 37 3.71 -9.48 6.97
N ASP A 38 2.71 -10.20 6.47
CA ASP A 38 2.75 -11.65 6.30
C ASP A 38 2.13 -12.03 4.95
N PRO A 39 2.95 -12.34 3.93
CA PRO A 39 2.48 -12.69 2.60
C PRO A 39 1.45 -13.83 2.54
N HIS A 40 1.36 -14.68 3.58
CA HIS A 40 0.48 -15.84 3.59
C HIS A 40 -0.84 -15.60 4.35
N ASP A 41 -0.96 -14.51 5.10
CA ASP A 41 -2.23 -14.03 5.66
C ASP A 41 -2.95 -13.17 4.62
N VAL A 42 -3.77 -13.84 3.80
CA VAL A 42 -4.47 -13.25 2.65
C VAL A 42 -5.70 -12.45 3.08
N ASN A 43 -6.23 -12.77 4.27
CA ASN A 43 -7.51 -12.26 4.76
C ASN A 43 -7.37 -11.21 5.90
N LEU A 44 -6.15 -10.99 6.39
CA LEU A 44 -5.82 -10.03 7.45
C LEU A 44 -6.46 -10.34 8.81
N ASP A 45 -6.66 -11.63 9.11
CA ASP A 45 -7.08 -12.09 10.44
C ASP A 45 -5.90 -12.36 11.38
N GLU A 46 -4.68 -12.00 10.95
CA GLU A 46 -3.41 -12.13 11.68
C GLU A 46 -2.99 -13.60 11.86
N HIS A 47 -3.61 -14.53 11.14
CA HIS A 47 -3.32 -15.96 11.25
C HIS A 47 -3.30 -16.68 9.89
N VAL A 48 -2.17 -17.28 9.53
CA VAL A 48 -2.12 -18.17 8.37
C VAL A 48 -2.97 -19.41 8.62
N SER A 49 -4.03 -19.57 7.84
CA SER A 49 -5.01 -20.64 8.01
C SER A 49 -5.39 -21.30 6.67
N PRO A 50 -6.09 -22.45 6.70
CA PRO A 50 -6.64 -23.02 5.48
C PRO A 50 -7.65 -22.11 4.74
N VAL A 51 -8.17 -21.08 5.41
CA VAL A 51 -9.10 -20.11 4.80
C VAL A 51 -8.37 -19.26 3.76
N ASP A 52 -7.11 -18.89 4.02
CA ASP A 52 -6.26 -18.07 3.15
C ASP A 52 -5.97 -18.77 1.83
N ALA A 53 -5.58 -20.05 1.90
CA ALA A 53 -5.42 -20.89 0.71
C ALA A 53 -6.74 -21.06 -0.07
N LEU A 54 -7.87 -21.15 0.63
CA LEU A 54 -9.18 -21.26 -0.03
C LEU A 54 -9.60 -19.96 -0.72
N ALA A 55 -9.23 -18.78 -0.20
CA ALA A 55 -9.51 -17.50 -0.83
C ALA A 55 -8.88 -17.44 -2.23
N ILE A 56 -7.59 -17.76 -2.34
CA ILE A 56 -6.85 -17.80 -3.61
C ILE A 56 -7.43 -18.84 -4.57
N ILE A 57 -7.71 -20.06 -4.09
CA ILE A 57 -8.28 -21.13 -4.91
C ILE A 57 -9.66 -20.74 -5.45
N ASN A 58 -10.47 -20.03 -4.66
CA ASN A 58 -11.79 -19.58 -5.09
C ASN A 58 -11.66 -18.54 -6.21
N GLU A 59 -10.77 -17.55 -6.06
CA GLU A 59 -10.55 -16.52 -7.09
C GLU A 59 -10.00 -17.13 -8.40
N LEU A 60 -9.05 -18.06 -8.32
CA LEU A 60 -8.53 -18.77 -9.50
C LEU A 60 -9.60 -19.58 -10.25
N ASN A 61 -10.56 -20.18 -9.53
CA ASN A 61 -11.60 -21.02 -10.12
C ASN A 61 -12.81 -20.24 -10.61
N ILE A 62 -13.11 -19.11 -9.97
CA ILE A 62 -14.21 -18.22 -10.29
C ILE A 62 -13.63 -16.80 -10.27
N PRO A 63 -12.88 -16.39 -11.31
CA PRO A 63 -12.40 -15.02 -11.38
C PRO A 63 -13.63 -14.12 -11.33
N THR A 64 -13.72 -13.33 -10.27
CA THR A 64 -14.86 -12.48 -10.05
C THR A 64 -14.76 -11.39 -11.12
N ALA A 65 -15.52 -11.53 -12.20
CA ALA A 65 -15.53 -10.52 -13.25
C ALA A 65 -15.90 -9.19 -12.61
N THR A 66 -14.99 -8.21 -12.74
CA THR A 66 -15.03 -6.85 -12.16
C THR A 66 -14.89 -6.78 -10.64
N GLN A 67 -13.67 -6.95 -10.12
CA GLN A 67 -13.28 -6.35 -8.84
C GLN A 67 -13.35 -4.82 -9.01
N LEU A 68 -14.22 -4.17 -8.24
CA LEU A 68 -14.31 -2.70 -8.18
C LEU A 68 -13.38 -2.11 -7.12
N HIS A 69 -12.94 -2.95 -6.19
CA HIS A 69 -12.04 -2.65 -5.09
C HIS A 69 -10.90 -3.66 -5.05
N VAL A 70 -9.82 -3.32 -4.36
CA VAL A 70 -8.63 -4.16 -4.17
C VAL A 70 -9.01 -5.59 -3.78
N GLY A 71 -9.88 -5.73 -2.78
CA GLY A 71 -10.22 -7.04 -2.23
C GLY A 71 -9.09 -7.61 -1.37
N GLY A 72 -8.73 -8.88 -1.58
CA GLY A 72 -7.74 -9.59 -0.75
C GLY A 72 -6.30 -9.51 -1.26
N PHE A 73 -5.35 -9.87 -0.40
CA PHE A 73 -3.91 -9.91 -0.70
C PHE A 73 -3.51 -11.26 -1.29
N LEU A 74 -3.98 -11.51 -2.51
CA LEU A 74 -3.99 -12.85 -3.10
C LEU A 74 -2.63 -13.31 -3.65
N ASP A 75 -1.68 -12.37 -3.84
CA ASP A 75 -0.34 -12.68 -4.32
C ASP A 75 0.59 -12.93 -3.14
N THR A 76 0.75 -14.20 -2.77
CA THR A 76 1.68 -14.57 -1.69
C THR A 76 3.11 -14.70 -2.19
N SER A 77 3.31 -14.85 -3.51
CA SER A 77 4.63 -15.08 -4.09
C SER A 77 5.39 -13.80 -4.42
N GLY A 78 4.68 -12.66 -4.49
CA GLY A 78 5.24 -11.35 -4.80
C GLY A 78 5.68 -11.22 -6.26
N ASP A 79 5.02 -11.95 -7.18
CA ASP A 79 5.32 -11.90 -8.61
C ASP A 79 4.31 -11.08 -9.43
N ASP A 80 3.43 -10.36 -8.73
CA ASP A 80 2.31 -9.55 -9.24
C ASP A 80 1.31 -10.37 -10.09
N ILE A 81 1.32 -11.70 -9.94
CA ILE A 81 0.51 -12.60 -10.77
C ILE A 81 -0.22 -13.61 -9.90
N LEU A 82 -1.55 -13.48 -9.83
CA LEU A 82 -2.38 -14.52 -9.22
C LEU A 82 -2.25 -15.87 -9.96
N ALA A 83 -1.62 -16.82 -9.31
CA ALA A 83 -1.32 -18.14 -9.83
C ALA A 83 -1.50 -19.24 -8.78
N PRO A 84 -1.57 -20.52 -9.20
CA PRO A 84 -1.62 -21.63 -8.25
C PRO A 84 -0.40 -21.72 -7.32
N VAL A 85 0.70 -21.03 -7.64
CA VAL A 85 1.88 -20.97 -6.77
C VAL A 85 1.56 -20.24 -5.47
N ASP A 86 0.66 -19.25 -5.50
CA ASP A 86 0.30 -18.47 -4.32
C ASP A 86 -0.41 -19.34 -3.27
N ALA A 87 -1.42 -20.09 -3.72
CA ALA A 87 -2.09 -21.05 -2.84
C ALA A 87 -1.14 -22.16 -2.34
N LEU A 88 -0.11 -22.52 -3.12
CA LEU A 88 0.86 -23.52 -2.70
C LEU A 88 1.82 -23.00 -1.62
N GLY A 89 2.15 -21.70 -1.60
CA GLY A 89 2.94 -21.06 -0.54
C GLY A 89 2.31 -21.31 0.83
N ILE A 90 1.06 -20.89 0.99
CA ILE A 90 0.26 -21.08 2.21
C ILE A 90 0.15 -22.56 2.59
N ILE A 91 -0.15 -23.44 1.63
CA ILE A 91 -0.26 -24.88 1.92
C ILE A 91 1.08 -25.46 2.42
N ASN A 92 2.21 -25.00 1.87
CA ASN A 92 3.51 -25.45 2.32
C ASN A 92 3.81 -24.97 3.73
N GLU A 93 3.50 -23.72 4.05
CA GLU A 93 3.66 -23.16 5.39
C GLU A 93 2.82 -23.92 6.43
N LEU A 94 1.53 -24.13 6.16
CA LEU A 94 0.63 -24.89 7.05
C LEU A 94 1.09 -26.35 7.27
N ASN A 95 1.85 -26.91 6.34
CA ASN A 95 2.42 -28.26 6.45
C ASN A 95 3.87 -28.27 6.95
N SER A 96 4.51 -27.11 7.06
CA SER A 96 5.80 -26.97 7.73
C SER A 96 5.58 -27.23 9.23
N ALA A 97 6.50 -27.95 9.87
CA ALA A 97 6.37 -28.27 11.28
C ALA A 97 6.67 -27.00 12.10
N SER A 98 5.70 -26.11 12.26
CA SER A 98 5.68 -25.00 13.23
C SER A 98 7.06 -24.33 13.36
N VAL A 99 7.53 -23.66 12.31
CA VAL A 99 8.41 -22.51 12.53
C VAL A 99 7.47 -21.46 13.12
N LYS A 100 7.35 -21.43 14.45
CA LYS A 100 6.68 -20.30 15.09
C LYS A 100 7.45 -19.06 14.69
N ASN A 101 6.74 -18.00 14.34
CA ASN A 101 7.36 -16.75 13.95
C ASN A 101 8.24 -16.27 15.12
N GLU A 102 9.48 -15.86 14.84
CA GLU A 102 10.42 -15.37 15.86
C GLU A 102 9.82 -14.20 16.66
N LEU A 103 8.92 -13.43 16.03
CA LEU A 103 8.13 -12.40 16.68
C LEU A 103 7.20 -12.93 17.78
N ASP A 104 6.51 -14.06 17.57
CA ASP A 104 5.62 -14.66 18.60
C ASP A 104 6.40 -15.00 19.87
N HIS A 105 7.66 -15.41 19.69
CA HIS A 105 8.56 -15.75 20.78
C HIS A 105 8.98 -14.53 21.60
N LEU A 106 9.27 -13.40 20.93
CA LEU A 106 9.55 -12.13 21.58
C LEU A 106 8.34 -11.58 22.35
N VAL A 107 7.13 -11.74 21.79
CA VAL A 107 5.87 -11.38 22.45
C VAL A 107 5.64 -12.24 23.71
N LEU A 108 5.84 -13.56 23.61
CA LEU A 108 5.77 -14.46 24.76
C LEU A 108 6.81 -14.12 25.85
N ALA A 109 8.03 -13.78 25.44
CA ALA A 109 9.10 -13.32 26.33
C ALA A 109 8.67 -12.08 27.12
N ARG A 110 8.17 -11.06 26.42
CA ARG A 110 7.68 -9.81 27.02
C ARG A 110 6.57 -10.10 28.02
N ASP A 111 5.57 -10.88 27.63
CA ASP A 111 4.42 -11.18 28.49
C ASP A 111 4.86 -11.90 29.77
N TYR A 112 5.84 -12.81 29.67
CA TYR A 112 6.41 -13.46 30.84
C TYR A 112 7.15 -12.45 31.74
N LEU A 113 7.99 -11.59 31.17
CA LEU A 113 8.70 -10.54 31.91
C LEU A 113 7.77 -9.57 32.63
N LEU A 114 6.65 -9.19 32.00
CA LEU A 114 5.63 -8.33 32.62
C LEU A 114 4.90 -9.02 33.77
N ASN A 115 4.53 -10.29 33.58
CA ASN A 115 3.84 -11.07 34.61
C ASN A 115 4.72 -11.32 35.84
N GLU A 116 6.01 -11.54 35.63
CA GLU A 116 6.98 -11.84 36.68
C GLU A 116 7.84 -10.63 37.09
N PHE A 117 7.41 -9.41 36.74
CA PHE A 117 8.19 -8.17 36.95
C PHE A 117 8.65 -7.97 38.40
N ASP A 118 7.82 -8.30 39.38
CA ASP A 118 8.15 -8.21 40.82
C ASP A 118 9.27 -9.19 41.24
N SER A 119 9.50 -10.25 40.46
CA SER A 119 10.53 -11.26 40.66
C SER A 119 11.84 -10.93 39.93
N ILE A 120 11.85 -9.90 39.09
CA ILE A 120 13.02 -9.50 38.30
C ILE A 120 14.05 -8.79 39.20
N PRO A 121 15.33 -9.19 39.15
CA PRO A 121 16.40 -8.49 39.87
C PRO A 121 16.54 -7.03 39.41
N GLN A 122 16.91 -6.13 40.32
CA GLN A 122 17.01 -4.70 40.03
C GLN A 122 17.97 -4.39 38.87
N GLU A 123 19.01 -5.21 38.70
CA GLU A 123 19.98 -5.13 37.62
C GLU A 123 19.38 -5.43 36.23
N ALA A 124 18.28 -6.21 36.17
CA ALA A 124 17.58 -6.62 34.95
C ALA A 124 16.34 -5.77 34.63
N GLU A 125 15.85 -4.96 35.59
CA GLU A 125 14.65 -4.12 35.39
C GLU A 125 14.82 -3.14 34.21
N THR A 126 15.99 -2.52 34.07
CA THR A 126 16.21 -1.49 33.03
C THR A 126 16.14 -2.10 31.63
N VAL A 127 16.80 -3.24 31.42
CA VAL A 127 16.80 -3.91 30.11
C VAL A 127 15.42 -4.50 29.79
N THR A 128 14.71 -5.00 30.80
CA THR A 128 13.33 -5.48 30.68
C THR A 128 12.39 -4.37 30.23
N VAL A 129 12.49 -3.17 30.84
CA VAL A 129 11.65 -2.03 30.46
C VAL A 129 11.93 -1.59 29.01
N LYS A 130 13.20 -1.56 28.59
CA LYS A 130 13.56 -1.25 27.20
C LYS A 130 13.03 -2.29 26.22
N PHE A 131 13.25 -3.57 26.50
CA PHE A 131 12.74 -4.68 25.70
C PHE A 131 11.21 -4.60 25.54
N ASN A 132 10.50 -4.41 26.65
CA ASN A 132 9.05 -4.23 26.63
C ASN A 132 8.60 -3.02 25.79
N SER A 133 9.31 -1.88 25.89
CA SER A 133 9.00 -0.71 25.05
C SER A 133 9.12 -1.07 23.58
N LEU A 134 10.26 -1.64 23.16
CA LEU A 134 10.51 -2.00 21.76
C LEU A 134 9.43 -2.91 21.16
N ILE A 135 9.02 -3.95 21.90
CA ILE A 135 7.97 -4.87 21.43
C ILE A 135 6.61 -4.17 21.38
N ASN A 136 6.28 -3.32 22.36
CA ASN A 136 5.01 -2.58 22.33
C ASN A 136 4.96 -1.57 21.18
N ASP A 137 6.06 -0.85 20.92
CA ASP A 137 6.14 0.13 19.84
C ASP A 137 5.98 -0.60 18.49
N TYR A 138 6.64 -1.76 18.33
CA TYR A 138 6.49 -2.62 17.15
C TYR A 138 5.06 -3.15 16.96
N GLU A 139 4.43 -3.69 18.02
CA GLU A 139 3.05 -4.19 17.95
C GLU A 139 2.06 -3.06 17.64
N SER A 140 2.23 -1.88 18.24
CA SER A 140 1.37 -0.71 18.01
C SER A 140 1.47 -0.24 16.56
N ALA A 141 2.70 -0.16 16.02
CA ALA A 141 2.93 0.14 14.62
C ALA A 141 2.32 -0.93 13.69
N THR A 142 2.46 -2.21 14.04
CA THR A 142 1.89 -3.34 13.29
C THR A 142 0.35 -3.28 13.27
N GLU A 143 -0.28 -2.96 14.39
CA GLU A 143 -1.74 -2.77 14.48
C GLU A 143 -2.21 -1.62 13.59
N ALA A 144 -1.46 -0.51 13.56
CA ALA A 144 -1.73 0.62 12.67
C ALA A 144 -1.61 0.22 11.19
N ILE A 145 -0.57 -0.54 10.82
CA ILE A 145 -0.39 -1.04 9.44
C ILE A 145 -1.53 -1.99 9.07
N TYR A 146 -1.93 -2.93 9.94
CA TYR A 146 -3.09 -3.81 9.68
C TYR A 146 -4.40 -3.04 9.53
N ALA A 147 -4.62 -2.00 10.35
CA ALA A 147 -5.79 -1.14 10.21
C ALA A 147 -5.82 -0.46 8.83
N SER A 148 -4.68 0.08 8.39
CA SER A 148 -4.53 0.70 7.07
C SER A 148 -4.65 -0.31 5.92
N LEU A 149 -4.12 -1.53 6.07
CA LEU A 149 -4.29 -2.62 5.10
C LEU A 149 -5.77 -3.04 4.97
N ARG A 150 -6.53 -3.06 6.07
CA ARG A 150 -7.97 -3.35 6.03
C ARG A 150 -8.74 -2.25 5.29
N SER A 151 -8.43 -0.97 5.55
CA SER A 151 -8.99 0.15 4.77
C SER A 151 -8.60 0.06 3.29
N PHE A 152 -7.37 -0.37 3.00
CA PHE A 152 -6.88 -0.54 1.63
C PHE A 152 -7.71 -1.53 0.81
N GLN A 153 -8.27 -2.58 1.43
CA GLN A 153 -9.14 -3.55 0.75
C GLN A 153 -10.43 -2.91 0.20
N GLU A 154 -10.86 -1.80 0.78
CA GLU A 154 -12.08 -1.06 0.43
C GLU A 154 -11.84 -0.05 -0.71
N TYR A 155 -10.59 0.29 -1.01
CA TYR A 155 -10.24 1.25 -2.04
C TYR A 155 -10.50 0.75 -3.46
N SER A 156 -10.81 1.68 -4.35
CA SER A 156 -11.17 1.39 -5.73
C SER A 156 -9.94 1.15 -6.61
N VAL A 157 -10.03 0.17 -7.51
CA VAL A 157 -9.01 -0.09 -8.53
C VAL A 157 -9.04 0.92 -9.69
N ARG A 158 -9.86 1.98 -9.62
CA ARG A 158 -9.98 3.00 -10.68
C ARG A 158 -8.73 3.88 -10.80
N ASN A 159 -8.11 4.22 -9.68
CA ASN A 159 -6.98 5.14 -9.59
C ASN A 159 -5.72 4.34 -9.22
N THR A 160 -5.23 3.52 -10.16
CA THR A 160 -4.16 2.53 -9.90
C THR A 160 -2.84 3.16 -9.51
N ALA A 161 -2.52 4.37 -10.01
CA ALA A 161 -1.29 5.06 -9.67
C ALA A 161 -1.26 5.49 -8.20
N GLU A 162 -2.34 6.08 -7.71
CA GLU A 162 -2.50 6.46 -6.30
C GLU A 162 -2.59 5.24 -5.38
N LEU A 163 -3.29 4.21 -5.84
CA LEU A 163 -3.38 2.95 -5.13
C LEU A 163 -1.99 2.32 -4.95
N GLN A 164 -1.17 2.28 -6.01
CA GLN A 164 0.21 1.79 -5.94
C GLN A 164 1.09 2.66 -5.05
N ALA A 165 0.93 3.99 -5.11
CA ALA A 165 1.68 4.91 -4.27
C ALA A 165 1.36 4.71 -2.78
N TYR A 166 0.08 4.54 -2.44
CA TYR A 166 -0.34 4.26 -1.07
C TYR A 166 0.12 2.87 -0.60
N TYR A 167 0.02 1.85 -1.46
CA TYR A 167 0.56 0.53 -1.17
C TYR A 167 2.08 0.57 -0.93
N SER A 168 2.82 1.37 -1.70
CA SER A 168 4.25 1.59 -1.47
C SER A 168 4.53 2.23 -0.10
N LYS A 169 3.67 3.15 0.38
CA LYS A 169 3.76 3.70 1.75
C LYS A 169 3.57 2.61 2.80
N LEU A 170 2.64 1.68 2.59
CA LEU A 170 2.40 0.53 3.49
C LEU A 170 3.62 -0.38 3.55
N GLU A 171 4.22 -0.72 2.41
CA GLU A 171 5.46 -1.51 2.36
C GLU A 171 6.60 -0.80 3.11
N GLN A 172 6.78 0.49 2.86
CA GLN A 172 7.80 1.30 3.55
C GLN A 172 7.59 1.32 5.07
N ALA A 173 6.34 1.51 5.52
CA ALA A 173 6.02 1.52 6.95
C ALA A 173 6.35 0.18 7.62
N THR A 174 6.02 -0.94 6.97
CA THR A 174 6.35 -2.28 7.47
C THR A 174 7.87 -2.49 7.57
N LEU A 175 8.64 -2.04 6.57
CA LEU A 175 10.10 -2.13 6.60
C LEU A 175 10.72 -1.27 7.71
N VAL A 176 10.28 -0.03 7.85
CA VAL A 176 10.75 0.86 8.92
C VAL A 176 10.45 0.25 10.29
N ASN A 177 9.26 -0.31 10.47
CA ASN A 177 8.88 -0.97 11.72
C ASN A 177 9.77 -2.18 12.05
N THR A 178 10.00 -3.05 11.06
CA THR A 178 10.82 -4.27 11.22
C THR A 178 12.30 -3.93 11.50
N ASP A 179 12.88 -3.01 10.73
CA ASP A 179 14.28 -2.58 10.95
C ASP A 179 14.45 -1.84 12.29
N ALA A 180 13.48 -1.00 12.69
CA ALA A 180 13.49 -0.34 13.98
C ALA A 180 13.48 -1.34 15.15
N LEU A 181 12.65 -2.40 15.06
CA LEU A 181 12.66 -3.48 16.04
C LEU A 181 14.04 -4.15 16.10
N GLN A 182 14.58 -4.61 14.97
CA GLN A 182 15.85 -5.34 14.94
C GLN A 182 17.02 -4.52 15.49
N ARG A 183 17.10 -3.23 15.14
CA ARG A 183 18.14 -2.34 15.67
C ARG A 183 17.92 -2.04 17.15
N GLY A 184 16.67 -1.87 17.56
CA GLY A 184 16.31 -1.74 18.96
C GLY A 184 16.81 -2.94 19.77
N LEU A 185 16.51 -4.14 19.30
CA LEU A 185 16.97 -5.42 19.84
C LEU A 185 18.50 -5.51 19.86
N SER A 186 19.17 -5.18 18.76
CA SER A 186 20.64 -5.12 18.67
C SER A 186 21.25 -4.12 19.66
N SER A 187 20.59 -2.99 19.91
CA SER A 187 21.08 -1.94 20.81
C SER A 187 21.06 -2.38 22.28
N ILE A 188 20.14 -3.28 22.65
CA ILE A 188 20.03 -3.82 24.00
C ILE A 188 20.76 -5.15 24.18
N ALA A 189 21.21 -5.80 23.09
CA ALA A 189 21.88 -7.11 23.11
C ALA A 189 23.07 -7.16 24.10
N SER A 190 23.94 -6.14 24.10
CA SER A 190 25.09 -6.11 25.03
C SER A 190 24.66 -5.90 26.50
N GLU A 191 23.56 -5.18 26.74
CA GLU A 191 22.99 -5.02 28.09
C GLU A 191 22.33 -6.34 28.55
N LEU A 192 21.64 -7.04 27.64
CA LEU A 192 21.06 -8.36 27.84
C LEU A 192 22.14 -9.39 28.21
N GLU A 193 23.21 -9.51 27.43
CA GLU A 193 24.35 -10.40 27.71
C GLU A 193 24.95 -10.10 29.10
N THR A 194 25.12 -8.81 29.42
CA THR A 194 25.65 -8.38 30.72
C THR A 194 24.75 -8.84 31.88
N VAL A 195 23.44 -8.75 31.72
CA VAL A 195 22.45 -9.18 32.72
C VAL A 195 22.37 -10.70 32.81
N SER A 196 22.30 -11.39 31.67
CA SER A 196 22.32 -12.85 31.53
C SER A 196 23.50 -13.45 32.32
N ILE A 197 24.72 -12.94 32.11
CA ILE A 197 25.93 -13.45 32.77
C ILE A 197 26.02 -13.03 34.24
N ASN A 198 25.86 -11.74 34.56
CA ASN A 198 26.17 -11.23 35.89
C ASN A 198 25.05 -11.47 36.91
N THR A 199 23.80 -11.51 36.46
CA THR A 199 22.62 -11.64 37.31
C THR A 199 22.17 -13.09 37.39
N PHE A 200 22.09 -13.78 36.25
CA PHE A 200 21.57 -15.14 36.16
C PHE A 200 22.66 -16.22 36.13
N GLY A 201 23.90 -15.84 35.81
CA GLY A 201 25.05 -16.76 35.82
C GLY A 201 25.13 -17.65 34.59
N ASN A 202 24.44 -17.24 33.51
CA ASN A 202 24.48 -17.91 32.22
C ASN A 202 25.89 -17.85 31.63
N VAL A 203 26.22 -18.83 30.79
CA VAL A 203 27.53 -18.93 30.16
C VAL A 203 27.35 -18.57 28.69
N PRO A 204 28.01 -17.53 28.18
CA PRO A 204 27.88 -17.17 26.77
C PRO A 204 28.37 -18.34 25.92
N ASP A 205 27.66 -18.62 24.82
CA ASP A 205 28.03 -19.72 23.97
C ASP A 205 29.45 -19.47 23.38
N GLN A 206 30.35 -20.43 23.62
CA GLN A 206 31.72 -20.37 23.11
C GLN A 206 31.89 -21.15 21.81
N SER A 207 30.82 -21.77 21.32
CA SER A 207 30.90 -22.74 20.25
C SER A 207 30.96 -22.08 18.86
N GLY A 208 30.36 -20.90 18.67
CA GLY A 208 30.33 -20.21 17.38
C GLY A 208 29.77 -21.09 16.27
N VAL A 209 28.96 -22.08 16.65
CA VAL A 209 28.16 -22.91 15.78
C VAL A 209 26.75 -22.35 15.95
N ASP A 210 26.16 -21.82 14.88
CA ASP A 210 24.70 -21.75 14.76
C ASP A 210 24.20 -23.19 14.91
N ASP A 211 23.96 -23.64 16.13
CA ASP A 211 22.95 -24.66 16.31
C ASP A 211 21.67 -23.88 16.08
N ASP A 212 20.98 -24.16 14.97
CA ASP A 212 19.59 -23.77 14.68
C ASP A 212 18.67 -24.37 15.77
N THR A 213 18.94 -24.11 17.05
CA THR A 213 18.10 -24.46 18.17
C THR A 213 16.99 -23.44 18.16
N PRO A 214 15.77 -23.83 17.76
CA PRO A 214 14.66 -22.89 17.76
C PRO A 214 14.52 -22.34 19.17
N TYR A 215 14.24 -21.05 19.30
CA TYR A 215 13.79 -20.48 20.55
C TYR A 215 12.62 -21.36 21.07
N GLU A 216 12.80 -21.95 22.25
CA GLU A 216 11.97 -23.04 22.80
C GLU A 216 11.30 -22.65 24.13
N PHE A 217 11.50 -21.41 24.59
CA PHE A 217 11.01 -20.92 25.87
C PHE A 217 9.50 -21.12 26.01
N ASP A 218 9.11 -22.06 26.86
CA ASP A 218 7.73 -22.28 27.27
C ASP A 218 7.55 -21.84 28.73
N PRO A 219 6.86 -20.71 28.98
CA PRO A 219 6.65 -20.21 30.34
C PRO A 219 5.85 -21.19 31.21
N THR A 220 5.13 -22.15 30.62
CA THR A 220 4.35 -23.15 31.37
C THR A 220 5.20 -24.25 31.99
N GLU A 221 6.45 -24.40 31.57
CA GLU A 221 7.38 -25.40 32.12
C GLU A 221 7.97 -24.96 33.47
N TYR A 222 7.86 -23.68 33.82
CA TYR A 222 8.50 -23.09 34.99
C TYR A 222 7.49 -22.74 36.08
N THR A 223 7.64 -23.40 37.25
CA THR A 223 6.87 -23.04 38.46
C THR A 223 7.61 -22.04 39.37
N ASP A 224 8.93 -21.92 39.19
CA ASP A 224 9.79 -20.95 39.88
C ASP A 224 10.22 -19.87 38.88
N PRO A 225 9.76 -18.61 39.04
CA PRO A 225 10.11 -17.51 38.15
C PRO A 225 11.61 -17.27 38.03
N THR A 226 12.39 -17.56 39.07
CA THR A 226 13.84 -17.32 39.03
C THR A 226 14.54 -18.26 38.04
N ILE A 227 14.01 -19.48 37.85
CA ILE A 227 14.55 -20.44 36.89
C ILE A 227 14.11 -20.07 35.48
N GLY A 228 12.82 -19.75 35.30
CA GLY A 228 12.30 -19.34 33.98
C GLY A 228 12.95 -18.04 33.48
N LEU A 229 13.21 -17.07 34.35
CA LEU A 229 13.94 -15.85 33.99
C LEU A 229 15.40 -16.15 33.57
N SER A 230 16.07 -17.12 34.21
CA SER A 230 17.42 -17.50 33.81
C SER A 230 17.46 -18.05 32.39
N GLU A 231 16.55 -18.98 32.07
CA GLU A 231 16.44 -19.58 30.73
C GLU A 231 16.05 -18.54 29.70
N LEU A 232 15.06 -17.69 30.01
CA LEU A 232 14.59 -16.66 29.09
C LEU A 232 15.71 -15.71 28.66
N PHE A 233 16.55 -15.26 29.60
CA PHE A 233 17.66 -14.37 29.27
C PHE A 233 18.78 -15.09 28.50
N GLU A 234 18.92 -16.42 28.64
CA GLU A 234 19.82 -17.23 27.83
C GLU A 234 19.30 -17.37 26.39
N GLU A 235 18.01 -17.64 26.22
CA GLU A 235 17.39 -17.77 24.90
C GLU A 235 17.28 -16.42 24.17
N LEU A 236 16.94 -15.34 24.88
CA LEU A 236 16.96 -13.98 24.28
C LEU A 236 18.38 -13.58 23.89
N GLU A 237 19.41 -13.96 24.64
CA GLU A 237 20.80 -13.69 24.23
C GLU A 237 21.15 -14.41 22.93
N GLN A 238 20.68 -15.65 22.75
CA GLN A 238 20.98 -16.47 21.57
C GLN A 238 20.14 -16.06 20.35
N GLY A 239 18.84 -15.83 20.53
CA GLY A 239 17.91 -15.62 19.41
C GLY A 239 17.87 -14.19 18.84
N LEU A 240 18.55 -13.21 19.44
CA LEU A 240 18.57 -11.85 18.90
C LEU A 240 19.42 -11.71 17.64
N ASP A 241 20.41 -12.59 17.45
CA ASP A 241 21.26 -12.60 16.27
C ASP A 241 20.55 -13.23 15.05
N ASP A 242 19.48 -14.01 15.28
CA ASP A 242 18.73 -14.73 14.24
C ASP A 242 17.61 -13.90 13.59
N VAL A 243 17.23 -12.76 14.18
CA VAL A 243 16.22 -11.86 13.59
C VAL A 243 16.80 -11.23 12.33
N GLU A 244 16.54 -11.84 11.17
CA GLU A 244 16.98 -11.33 9.86
C GLU A 244 16.07 -10.20 9.38
N VAL A 245 16.63 -9.04 8.99
CA VAL A 245 15.91 -8.12 8.10
C VAL A 245 15.85 -8.83 6.76
N PRO A 246 14.67 -9.09 6.18
CA PRO A 246 14.64 -9.49 4.78
C PRO A 246 15.40 -8.48 3.92
N GLU A 247 16.25 -8.95 3.00
CA GLU A 247 17.04 -8.12 2.07
C GLU A 247 16.11 -7.33 1.12
N TYR A 248 15.47 -6.26 1.60
CA TYR A 248 14.62 -5.37 0.82
C TYR A 248 15.32 -4.08 0.39
N GLY A 249 16.59 -3.88 0.77
CA GLY A 249 17.37 -2.68 0.43
C GLY A 249 17.53 -2.43 -1.08
N ASP A 250 17.29 -3.45 -1.92
CA ASP A 250 17.27 -3.34 -3.38
C ASP A 250 15.84 -3.23 -3.97
N VAL A 251 14.79 -3.36 -3.14
CA VAL A 251 13.39 -3.49 -3.60
C VAL A 251 12.63 -2.16 -3.57
N LEU A 252 12.93 -1.27 -2.62
CA LEU A 252 12.26 0.05 -2.52
C LEU A 252 13.23 1.21 -2.78
N ASP A 253 12.98 1.93 -3.87
CA ASP A 253 13.61 3.22 -4.13
C ASP A 253 13.23 4.19 -2.99
N ASN A 254 14.24 4.82 -2.37
CA ASN A 254 14.16 5.80 -1.27
C ASN A 254 14.00 5.26 0.16
N TYR A 255 14.11 3.94 0.40
CA TYR A 255 14.11 3.41 1.78
C TYR A 255 15.14 4.11 2.68
N ASP A 256 16.38 4.28 2.20
CA ASP A 256 17.45 4.96 2.94
C ASP A 256 17.10 6.41 3.32
N GLU A 257 16.34 7.13 2.48
CA GLU A 257 15.96 8.52 2.73
C GLU A 257 14.83 8.63 3.76
N ILE A 258 13.83 7.75 3.66
CA ILE A 258 12.72 7.68 4.63
C ILE A 258 13.26 7.25 5.99
N TYR A 259 14.13 6.25 6.00
CA TYR A 259 14.77 5.80 7.23
C TYR A 259 15.61 6.89 7.88
N GLN A 260 16.44 7.60 7.10
CA GLN A 260 17.17 8.76 7.63
C GLN A 260 16.23 9.81 8.23
N THR A 261 15.07 10.02 7.62
CA THR A 261 14.05 10.95 8.13
C THR A 261 13.49 10.47 9.47
N TYR A 262 13.18 9.18 9.61
CA TYR A 262 12.78 8.57 10.89
C TYR A 262 13.89 8.68 11.94
N GLU A 263 15.13 8.31 11.61
CA GLU A 263 16.28 8.36 12.52
C GLU A 263 16.59 9.81 12.98
N GLU A 264 16.43 10.79 12.09
CA GLU A 264 16.58 12.21 12.43
C GLU A 264 15.39 12.77 13.21
N SER A 265 14.27 12.05 13.27
CA SER A 265 13.07 12.45 14.00
C SER A 265 13.16 12.08 15.49
N ASP A 266 12.59 12.92 16.35
CA ASP A 266 12.48 12.64 17.79
C ASP A 266 11.27 11.72 18.12
N TYR A 267 10.70 11.00 17.14
CA TYR A 267 9.47 10.21 17.27
C TYR A 267 9.73 8.73 17.60
N GLU A 268 8.78 8.12 18.32
CA GLU A 268 8.68 6.65 18.46
C GLU A 268 8.17 6.05 17.13
N VAL A 269 8.54 4.79 16.83
CA VAL A 269 8.26 4.18 15.52
C VAL A 269 6.77 4.04 15.23
N ASP A 270 5.96 3.77 16.25
CA ASP A 270 4.50 3.70 16.15
C ASP A 270 3.88 5.05 15.76
N VAL A 271 4.38 6.15 16.32
CA VAL A 271 3.97 7.50 15.97
C VAL A 271 4.36 7.82 14.53
N PHE A 272 5.61 7.54 14.16
CA PHE A 272 6.10 7.77 12.79
C PHE A 272 5.28 6.98 11.75
N VAL A 273 5.03 5.70 12.01
CA VAL A 273 4.23 4.83 11.12
C VAL A 273 2.79 5.34 11.02
N THR A 274 2.17 5.68 12.16
CA THR A 274 0.80 6.20 12.17
C THR A 274 0.67 7.50 11.38
N GLU A 275 1.59 8.45 11.57
CA GLU A 275 1.59 9.71 10.83
C GLU A 275 1.91 9.52 9.34
N SER A 276 2.77 8.56 8.99
CA SER A 276 3.17 8.29 7.60
C SER A 276 2.06 7.63 6.77
N LEU A 277 1.18 6.87 7.42
CA LEU A 277 0.05 6.20 6.80
C LEU A 277 -1.25 7.01 6.85
N ASP A 278 -1.25 8.16 7.51
CA ASP A 278 -2.40 9.05 7.57
C ASP A 278 -2.76 9.55 6.16
N VAL A 279 -4.06 9.54 5.87
CA VAL A 279 -4.59 9.84 4.55
C VAL A 279 -5.38 11.13 4.64
N SER A 280 -5.01 12.13 3.82
CA SER A 280 -5.80 13.37 3.73
C SER A 280 -7.19 13.10 3.16
N GLN A 281 -8.15 13.99 3.38
CA GLN A 281 -9.51 13.80 2.82
C GLN A 281 -9.52 13.72 1.30
N TYR A 282 -8.65 14.46 0.63
CA TYR A 282 -8.48 14.35 -0.81
C TYR A 282 -7.88 13.02 -1.23
N GLU A 283 -6.83 12.56 -0.55
CA GLU A 283 -6.21 11.26 -0.86
C GLU A 283 -7.21 10.13 -0.64
N ASP A 284 -8.01 10.16 0.43
CA ASP A 284 -9.06 9.18 0.71
C ASP A 284 -10.16 9.19 -0.36
N PHE A 285 -10.63 10.37 -0.76
CA PHE A 285 -11.57 10.54 -1.86
C PHE A 285 -11.05 9.93 -3.18
N VAL A 286 -9.78 10.17 -3.50
CA VAL A 286 -9.15 9.63 -4.71
C VAL A 286 -8.96 8.11 -4.61
N LEU A 287 -8.57 7.59 -3.46
CA LEU A 287 -8.42 6.14 -3.25
C LEU A 287 -9.75 5.39 -3.38
N HIS A 288 -10.88 6.03 -3.05
CA HIS A 288 -12.22 5.50 -3.31
C HIS A 288 -12.66 5.61 -4.79
N GLY A 289 -11.76 6.01 -5.68
CA GLY A 289 -12.03 6.14 -7.12
C GLY A 289 -12.71 7.45 -7.50
N GLY A 290 -12.76 8.41 -6.57
CA GLY A 290 -13.18 9.77 -6.82
C GLY A 290 -12.20 10.48 -7.75
N ASN A 291 -12.73 11.43 -8.52
CA ASN A 291 -11.95 12.41 -9.26
C ASN A 291 -12.71 13.73 -9.28
N LEU A 292 -12.00 14.82 -9.55
CA LEU A 292 -12.64 16.14 -9.56
C LEU A 292 -13.82 16.20 -10.55
N GLY A 293 -13.75 15.48 -11.68
CA GLY A 293 -14.80 15.48 -12.72
C GLY A 293 -16.13 14.98 -12.19
N ASP A 294 -16.10 13.80 -11.58
CA ASP A 294 -17.26 13.13 -11.00
C ASP A 294 -17.82 13.94 -9.82
N LEU A 295 -16.95 14.55 -9.01
CA LEU A 295 -17.37 15.45 -7.93
C LEU A 295 -18.13 16.66 -8.48
N LEU A 296 -17.62 17.31 -9.54
CA LEU A 296 -18.28 18.47 -10.13
C LEU A 296 -19.64 18.10 -10.76
N GLU A 297 -19.70 17.00 -11.53
CA GLU A 297 -20.96 16.53 -12.12
C GLU A 297 -21.99 16.23 -11.03
N THR A 298 -21.54 15.64 -9.93
CA THR A 298 -22.36 15.35 -8.76
C THR A 298 -22.91 16.62 -8.13
N LEU A 299 -22.08 17.65 -7.93
CA LEU A 299 -22.48 18.97 -7.42
C LEU A 299 -23.45 19.71 -8.36
N GLU A 300 -23.26 19.61 -9.67
CA GLU A 300 -24.19 20.19 -10.65
C GLU A 300 -25.56 19.49 -10.61
N ARG A 301 -25.57 18.15 -10.51
CA ARG A 301 -26.81 17.37 -10.42
C ARG A 301 -27.60 17.70 -9.15
N THR A 302 -26.95 17.87 -8.01
CA THR A 302 -27.64 18.18 -6.74
C THR A 302 -28.28 19.56 -6.74
N SER A 303 -27.62 20.54 -7.38
CA SER A 303 -28.19 21.86 -7.66
C SER A 303 -29.53 21.76 -8.39
N ASP A 304 -29.62 20.89 -9.40
CA ASP A 304 -30.81 20.67 -10.20
C ASP A 304 -31.92 19.89 -9.46
N GLU A 305 -31.54 18.99 -8.54
CA GLU A 305 -32.46 18.15 -7.76
C GLU A 305 -32.99 18.82 -6.47
N GLY A 306 -32.41 19.96 -6.07
CA GLY A 306 -32.82 20.73 -4.89
C GLY A 306 -32.39 20.09 -3.56
N ILE A 307 -31.35 19.26 -3.60
CA ILE A 307 -30.68 18.70 -2.43
C ILE A 307 -29.79 19.79 -1.84
N THR A 308 -29.88 20.04 -0.53
CA THR A 308 -29.18 21.15 0.12
C THR A 308 -28.01 20.74 1.00
N ASN A 309 -27.87 19.45 1.35
CA ASN A 309 -26.73 18.93 2.09
C ASN A 309 -25.89 18.06 1.15
N VAL A 310 -24.63 18.44 0.96
CA VAL A 310 -23.71 17.78 0.04
C VAL A 310 -23.02 16.57 0.68
N GLU A 311 -22.78 16.63 1.99
CA GLU A 311 -22.05 15.63 2.76
C GLU A 311 -22.73 14.26 2.67
N GLU A 312 -24.05 14.20 2.84
CA GLU A 312 -24.85 12.96 2.76
C GLU A 312 -24.77 12.30 1.37
N LEU A 313 -24.58 13.10 0.32
CA LEU A 313 -24.58 12.62 -1.06
C LEU A 313 -23.19 12.20 -1.52
N VAL A 314 -22.16 12.89 -1.05
CA VAL A 314 -20.77 12.47 -1.25
C VAL A 314 -20.49 11.16 -0.50
N GLU A 315 -21.02 11.00 0.71
CA GLU A 315 -20.96 9.73 1.44
C GLU A 315 -21.70 8.61 0.69
N GLU A 316 -22.84 8.89 0.05
CA GLU A 316 -23.58 7.91 -0.75
C GLU A 316 -22.85 7.48 -2.04
N GLU A 317 -22.23 8.43 -2.75
CA GLU A 317 -21.62 8.17 -4.07
C GLU A 317 -20.17 7.67 -3.96
N PHE A 318 -19.41 8.20 -2.99
CA PHE A 318 -17.97 7.92 -2.86
C PHE A 318 -17.61 7.14 -1.58
N GLY A 319 -18.56 6.96 -0.64
CA GLY A 319 -18.33 6.19 0.59
C GLY A 319 -17.57 6.93 1.68
N THR A 320 -17.26 8.21 1.48
CA THR A 320 -16.39 9.01 2.36
C THR A 320 -17.15 10.17 2.99
N THR A 321 -16.99 10.40 4.28
CA THR A 321 -17.52 11.61 4.94
C THR A 321 -16.57 12.79 4.65
N LEU A 322 -16.89 13.59 3.64
CA LEU A 322 -16.03 14.72 3.23
C LEU A 322 -16.52 16.04 3.82
N GLU A 323 -15.59 16.79 4.40
CA GLU A 323 -15.77 18.22 4.59
C GLU A 323 -15.35 18.92 3.27
N LEU A 324 -16.31 19.51 2.56
CA LEU A 324 -16.07 20.12 1.24
C LEU A 324 -14.96 21.17 1.24
N ASP A 325 -14.90 21.99 2.29
CA ASP A 325 -13.94 23.09 2.37
C ASP A 325 -12.49 22.55 2.38
N THR A 326 -12.21 21.55 3.22
CA THR A 326 -10.90 20.89 3.33
C THR A 326 -10.58 20.06 2.09
N LEU A 327 -11.55 19.33 1.55
CA LEU A 327 -11.37 18.58 0.29
C LEU A 327 -10.95 19.50 -0.85
N PHE A 328 -11.61 20.64 -1.04
CA PHE A 328 -11.27 21.56 -2.11
C PHE A 328 -9.95 22.30 -1.87
N ASP A 329 -9.61 22.62 -0.61
CA ASP A 329 -8.29 23.16 -0.27
C ASP A 329 -7.17 22.17 -0.64
N ASP A 330 -7.30 20.89 -0.24
CA ASP A 330 -6.32 19.84 -0.53
C ASP A 330 -6.25 19.50 -2.02
N LEU A 331 -7.41 19.41 -2.68
CA LEU A 331 -7.51 19.13 -4.11
C LEU A 331 -6.89 20.25 -4.95
N LEU A 332 -7.20 21.51 -4.65
CA LEU A 332 -6.64 22.64 -5.40
C LEU A 332 -5.17 22.90 -5.03
N GLY A 333 -4.74 22.49 -3.84
CA GLY A 333 -3.33 22.44 -3.46
C GLY A 333 -2.53 21.43 -4.28
N SER A 334 -3.15 20.33 -4.73
CA SER A 334 -2.52 19.29 -5.55
C SER A 334 -2.74 19.45 -7.07
N ALA A 335 -3.69 20.29 -7.48
CA ALA A 335 -3.99 20.53 -8.89
C ALA A 335 -2.97 21.46 -9.59
N TYR A 336 -2.73 21.21 -10.87
CA TYR A 336 -1.87 22.01 -11.73
C TYR A 336 -2.69 23.04 -12.50
N VAL A 337 -2.41 24.33 -12.28
CA VAL A 337 -3.09 25.43 -12.98
C VAL A 337 -2.12 26.08 -13.96
N GLY A 338 -2.43 26.04 -15.25
CA GLY A 338 -1.53 26.60 -16.27
C GLY A 338 -2.10 26.55 -17.68
N GLU A 339 -1.33 27.05 -18.66
CA GLU A 339 -1.73 27.02 -20.07
C GLU A 339 -1.46 25.64 -20.67
N LEU A 340 -2.51 24.96 -21.13
CA LEU A 340 -2.39 23.68 -21.82
C LEU A 340 -1.97 23.90 -23.27
N ILE A 341 -0.92 23.20 -23.68
CA ILE A 341 -0.56 23.00 -25.08
C ILE A 341 -0.78 21.53 -25.40
N TYR A 342 -1.82 21.23 -26.18
CA TYR A 342 -2.17 19.86 -26.53
C TYR A 342 -1.48 19.45 -27.83
N ASN A 343 -0.71 18.35 -27.81
CA ASN A 343 -0.25 17.71 -29.04
C ASN A 343 -0.47 16.19 -29.00
N ASP A 344 -1.17 15.69 -30.02
CA ASP A 344 -1.46 14.26 -30.21
C ASP A 344 -0.42 13.58 -31.11
N ILE A 345 0.87 13.85 -30.89
CA ILE A 345 1.95 13.23 -31.67
C ILE A 345 2.63 12.17 -30.81
N VAL A 346 2.35 10.91 -31.13
CA VAL A 346 3.07 9.75 -30.59
C VAL A 346 4.49 9.74 -31.15
N ALA A 347 5.51 9.94 -30.31
CA ALA A 347 6.89 9.83 -30.74
C ALA A 347 7.23 8.38 -31.14
N ILE A 348 8.11 8.20 -32.12
CA ILE A 348 8.58 6.88 -32.56
C ILE A 348 9.51 6.32 -31.47
N GLY A 349 8.92 5.73 -30.44
CA GLY A 349 9.61 5.26 -29.24
C GLY A 349 8.69 4.89 -28.07
N GLY A 350 7.45 5.37 -28.05
CA GLY A 350 6.50 5.11 -26.95
C GLY A 350 6.59 6.15 -25.81
N GLU A 351 7.60 7.02 -25.82
CA GLU A 351 7.67 8.18 -24.95
C GLU A 351 6.71 9.25 -25.48
N THR A 352 5.76 9.69 -24.66
CA THR A 352 4.98 10.89 -24.93
C THR A 352 5.94 12.09 -24.98
N THR A 353 5.73 12.98 -25.95
CA THR A 353 6.39 14.30 -26.01
C THR A 353 5.40 15.32 -26.53
N GLY A 354 4.12 15.11 -26.24
CA GLY A 354 3.04 15.79 -26.93
C GLY A 354 2.52 16.98 -26.15
N SER A 355 1.85 16.67 -25.06
CA SER A 355 1.07 17.65 -24.33
C SER A 355 1.81 18.13 -23.10
N VAL A 356 1.77 19.44 -22.88
CA VAL A 356 2.42 20.08 -21.74
C VAL A 356 1.51 21.12 -21.13
N VAL A 357 1.69 21.35 -19.83
CA VAL A 357 1.16 22.53 -19.16
C VAL A 357 2.30 23.47 -18.83
N ILE A 358 2.12 24.75 -19.20
CA ILE A 358 3.00 25.84 -18.80
C ILE A 358 2.44 26.46 -17.53
N LEU A 359 3.16 26.28 -16.43
CA LEU A 359 2.79 26.81 -15.12
C LEU A 359 3.07 28.32 -15.02
N PRO A 360 2.50 29.03 -14.03
CA PRO A 360 2.64 30.49 -13.89
C PRO A 360 4.08 30.95 -13.65
N ASP A 361 4.96 30.05 -13.19
CA ASP A 361 6.39 30.27 -12.99
C ASP A 361 7.23 29.99 -14.26
N GLU A 362 6.56 29.78 -15.40
CA GLU A 362 7.14 29.40 -16.70
C GLU A 362 7.78 28.00 -16.73
N SER A 363 7.62 27.20 -15.67
CA SER A 363 8.00 25.79 -15.71
C SER A 363 7.04 25.01 -16.62
N VAL A 364 7.58 23.94 -17.22
CA VAL A 364 6.84 23.11 -18.18
C VAL A 364 6.77 21.71 -17.62
N VAL A 365 5.55 21.20 -17.47
CA VAL A 365 5.29 19.84 -16.99
C VAL A 365 4.65 19.06 -18.12
N GLU A 366 5.09 17.81 -18.31
CA GLU A 366 4.51 16.93 -19.29
C GLU A 366 3.20 16.34 -18.78
N VAL A 367 2.27 16.10 -19.69
CA VAL A 367 0.92 15.64 -19.37
C VAL A 367 0.59 14.41 -20.19
N ASP A 368 0.21 13.34 -19.51
CA ASP A 368 -0.27 12.10 -20.09
C ASP A 368 -1.78 11.95 -19.84
N PHE A 369 -2.55 11.79 -20.93
CA PHE A 369 -3.99 11.57 -20.88
C PHE A 369 -4.36 10.07 -21.00
N GLY A 370 -3.34 9.20 -21.05
CA GLY A 370 -3.48 7.77 -21.17
C GLY A 370 -4.23 7.37 -22.45
N SER A 371 -5.23 6.50 -22.31
CA SER A 371 -6.09 6.04 -23.41
C SER A 371 -7.51 6.63 -23.38
N SER A 372 -7.75 7.63 -22.52
CA SER A 372 -9.09 8.19 -22.29
C SER A 372 -9.51 9.11 -23.43
N SER A 373 -10.44 8.64 -24.27
CA SER A 373 -10.99 9.45 -25.36
C SER A 373 -11.64 10.75 -24.87
N LEU A 374 -12.24 10.72 -23.68
CA LEU A 374 -12.88 11.90 -23.07
C LEU A 374 -11.84 12.97 -22.71
N LEU A 375 -10.72 12.56 -22.08
CA LEU A 375 -9.65 13.50 -21.74
C LEU A 375 -8.99 14.08 -22.99
N HIS A 376 -8.77 13.28 -24.03
CA HIS A 376 -8.26 13.76 -25.32
C HIS A 376 -9.21 14.77 -26.00
N ASP A 377 -10.52 14.53 -25.96
CA ASP A 377 -11.53 15.45 -26.50
C ASP A 377 -11.54 16.79 -25.72
N LEU A 378 -11.46 16.73 -24.39
CA LEU A 378 -11.37 17.92 -23.53
C LEU A 378 -10.05 18.67 -23.74
N ALA A 379 -8.91 17.98 -23.82
CA ALA A 379 -7.62 18.59 -24.08
C ALA A 379 -7.59 19.30 -25.44
N THR A 380 -8.23 18.71 -26.46
CA THR A 380 -8.42 19.36 -27.77
C THR A 380 -9.27 20.62 -27.66
N LYS A 381 -10.32 20.60 -26.83
CA LYS A 381 -11.21 21.76 -26.58
C LYS A 381 -10.48 22.90 -25.85
N TYR A 382 -9.59 22.57 -24.92
CA TYR A 382 -8.86 23.55 -24.10
C TYR A 382 -7.45 23.89 -24.62
N ASP A 383 -7.09 23.47 -25.82
CA ASP A 383 -5.79 23.79 -26.40
C ASP A 383 -5.55 25.32 -26.44
N ASN A 384 -4.40 25.75 -25.93
CA ASN A 384 -3.99 27.15 -25.71
C ASN A 384 -4.91 27.94 -24.76
N GLN A 385 -5.47 27.27 -23.75
CA GLN A 385 -6.26 27.90 -22.68
C GLN A 385 -5.66 27.58 -21.32
N VAL A 386 -5.93 28.44 -20.34
CA VAL A 386 -5.61 28.16 -18.94
C VAL A 386 -6.60 27.13 -18.43
N VAL A 387 -6.08 26.03 -17.90
CA VAL A 387 -6.84 24.90 -17.38
C VAL A 387 -6.40 24.56 -15.97
N ILE A 388 -7.26 23.83 -15.28
CA ILE A 388 -6.93 23.10 -14.06
C ILE A 388 -6.79 21.63 -14.46
N ILE A 389 -5.64 21.04 -14.17
CA ILE A 389 -5.38 19.62 -14.34
C ILE A 389 -5.23 18.98 -12.97
N GLU A 390 -6.00 17.92 -12.74
CA GLU A 390 -5.90 17.08 -11.56
C GLU A 390 -5.41 15.69 -12.00
N GLY A 391 -4.43 15.16 -11.28
CA GLY A 391 -3.74 13.93 -11.66
C GLY A 391 -2.54 13.62 -10.77
N ALA A 392 -1.99 12.41 -10.89
CA ALA A 392 -0.78 11.99 -10.20
C ALA A 392 0.47 12.46 -10.95
N SER A 393 1.43 13.04 -10.25
CA SER A 393 2.75 13.32 -10.82
C SER A 393 3.70 12.15 -10.60
N THR A 394 4.35 11.69 -11.66
CA THR A 394 5.43 10.71 -11.61
C THR A 394 6.71 11.31 -12.18
N ILE A 395 7.86 10.89 -11.67
CA ILE A 395 9.16 11.22 -12.26
C ILE A 395 9.54 10.08 -13.20
N VAL A 396 9.71 10.40 -14.48
CA VAL A 396 10.12 9.44 -15.50
C VAL A 396 11.57 9.69 -15.88
N GLU A 397 12.41 8.65 -15.84
CA GLU A 397 13.76 8.70 -16.36
C GLU A 397 13.74 8.52 -17.90
N GLY A 398 13.99 9.60 -18.64
CA GLY A 398 14.11 9.56 -20.08
C GLY A 398 15.55 9.38 -20.56
N THR A 399 15.73 8.68 -21.69
CA THR A 399 17.05 8.47 -22.32
C THR A 399 17.70 9.81 -22.77
N GLU A 400 16.89 10.79 -23.17
CA GLU A 400 17.35 12.11 -23.63
C GLU A 400 17.20 13.22 -22.58
N MET A 401 16.27 13.07 -21.64
CA MET A 401 16.04 14.00 -20.53
C MET A 401 15.79 13.20 -19.24
N PRO A 402 16.79 13.08 -18.34
CA PRO A 402 16.59 12.44 -17.06
C PRO A 402 15.66 13.27 -16.16
N ASN A 403 14.89 12.61 -15.31
CA ASN A 403 14.02 13.19 -14.27
C ASN A 403 12.97 14.19 -14.80
N ARG A 404 12.17 13.78 -15.78
CA ARG A 404 11.03 14.57 -16.25
C ARG A 404 9.80 14.30 -15.38
N THR A 405 9.12 15.35 -14.95
CA THR A 405 7.84 15.22 -14.26
C THR A 405 6.73 15.05 -15.30
N VAL A 406 6.00 13.94 -15.21
CA VAL A 406 4.85 13.61 -16.04
C VAL A 406 3.62 13.55 -15.14
N ILE A 407 2.55 14.25 -15.50
CA ILE A 407 1.27 14.20 -14.81
C ILE A 407 0.38 13.22 -15.54
N GLU A 408 -0.02 12.13 -14.89
CA GLU A 408 -1.08 11.24 -15.34
C GLU A 408 -2.43 11.88 -14.99
N VAL A 409 -3.13 12.37 -16.01
CA VAL A 409 -4.34 13.17 -15.84
C VAL A 409 -5.53 12.31 -15.50
N ARG A 410 -6.21 12.67 -14.41
CA ARG A 410 -7.53 12.14 -14.05
C ARG A 410 -8.64 13.07 -14.52
N SER A 411 -8.47 14.38 -14.33
CA SER A 411 -9.48 15.37 -14.69
C SER A 411 -8.88 16.64 -15.30
N ILE A 412 -9.62 17.28 -16.21
CA ILE A 412 -9.25 18.58 -16.79
C ILE A 412 -10.45 19.52 -16.86
N PHE A 413 -10.24 20.78 -16.43
CA PHE A 413 -11.27 21.81 -16.43
C PHE A 413 -10.80 23.08 -17.11
N GLY A 414 -11.67 23.67 -17.91
CA GLY A 414 -11.51 25.02 -18.42
C GLY A 414 -12.40 26.02 -17.68
N GLY A 415 -12.34 27.28 -18.12
CA GLY A 415 -13.13 28.35 -17.50
C GLY A 415 -14.65 28.16 -17.59
N THR A 416 -15.16 27.39 -18.56
CA THR A 416 -16.62 27.17 -18.68
C THR A 416 -17.15 26.30 -17.56
N GLU A 417 -16.43 25.23 -17.23
CA GLU A 417 -16.79 24.28 -16.18
C GLU A 417 -16.64 24.92 -14.81
N LEU A 418 -15.61 25.78 -14.62
CA LEU A 418 -15.46 26.56 -13.40
C LEU A 418 -16.66 27.51 -13.17
N GLU A 419 -17.18 28.15 -14.21
CA GLU A 419 -18.34 29.03 -14.10
C GLU A 419 -19.64 28.24 -13.86
N SER A 420 -19.80 27.07 -14.47
CA SER A 420 -20.90 26.15 -14.15
C SER A 420 -20.86 25.73 -12.68
N LEU A 421 -19.67 25.36 -12.18
CA LEU A 421 -19.46 25.00 -10.78
C LEU A 421 -19.82 26.15 -9.84
N LYS A 422 -19.31 27.38 -10.09
CA LYS A 422 -19.68 28.56 -9.29
C LYS A 422 -21.21 28.77 -9.23
N SER A 423 -21.90 28.53 -10.36
CA SER A 423 -23.35 28.62 -10.42
C SER A 423 -24.06 27.50 -9.65
N ALA A 424 -23.53 26.27 -9.67
CA ALA A 424 -24.09 25.15 -8.91
C ALA A 424 -23.92 25.37 -7.41
N LEU A 425 -22.74 25.82 -6.99
CA LEU A 425 -22.44 26.13 -5.60
C LEU A 425 -23.33 27.24 -5.04
N ASP A 426 -23.71 28.24 -5.84
CA ASP A 426 -24.65 29.30 -5.41
C ASP A 426 -26.03 28.77 -4.98
N THR A 427 -26.34 27.50 -5.24
CA THR A 427 -27.62 26.86 -4.86
C THR A 427 -27.54 25.99 -3.59
N LEU A 428 -26.34 25.70 -3.09
CA LEU A 428 -26.10 24.86 -1.91
C LEU A 428 -26.19 25.68 -0.61
N ASP A 429 -26.18 25.01 0.55
CA ASP A 429 -26.23 25.70 1.84
C ASP A 429 -24.99 26.62 1.99
N PRO A 430 -25.16 27.91 2.30
CA PRO A 430 -24.04 28.82 2.54
C PRO A 430 -23.04 28.37 3.62
N LEU A 431 -23.45 27.48 4.53
CA LEU A 431 -22.57 26.87 5.54
C LEU A 431 -21.61 25.85 4.93
N ASP A 432 -21.98 25.19 3.84
CA ASP A 432 -21.16 24.18 3.13
C ASP A 432 -20.17 24.83 2.14
N LEU A 433 -20.17 26.17 2.04
CA LEU A 433 -19.46 26.95 1.01
C LEU A 433 -18.49 27.98 1.58
N THR A 434 -18.32 28.01 2.91
CA THR A 434 -17.69 29.13 3.61
C THR A 434 -16.20 29.29 3.27
N GLY A 435 -15.49 28.19 3.05
CA GLY A 435 -14.09 28.17 2.59
C GLY A 435 -13.96 28.11 1.07
N LEU A 436 -14.87 27.40 0.40
CA LEU A 436 -14.78 27.07 -1.02
C LEU A 436 -14.87 28.28 -1.97
N ARG A 437 -15.74 29.25 -1.68
CA ARG A 437 -15.97 30.41 -2.56
C ARG A 437 -14.75 31.33 -2.71
N PRO A 438 -14.05 31.73 -1.62
CA PRO A 438 -12.77 32.43 -1.72
C PRO A 438 -11.73 31.71 -2.59
N ILE A 439 -11.66 30.38 -2.53
CA ILE A 439 -10.67 29.60 -3.26
C ILE A 439 -10.97 29.64 -4.77
N LEU A 440 -12.24 29.40 -5.16
CA LEU A 440 -12.66 29.47 -6.56
C LEU A 440 -12.54 30.88 -7.17
N ASP A 441 -12.77 31.92 -6.37
CA ASP A 441 -12.59 33.31 -6.82
C ASP A 441 -11.11 33.66 -7.06
N ASN A 442 -10.18 32.94 -6.43
CA ASN A 442 -8.74 33.10 -6.64
C ASN A 442 -8.23 32.33 -7.86
N LEU A 443 -8.96 31.33 -8.35
CA LEU A 443 -8.65 30.60 -9.59
C LEU A 443 -8.97 31.48 -10.80
N ASN A 444 -8.03 32.34 -11.17
CA ASN A 444 -8.15 33.21 -12.33
C ASN A 444 -7.81 32.45 -13.63
N LEU A 445 -8.79 31.73 -14.18
CA LEU A 445 -8.65 31.02 -15.46
C LEU A 445 -8.84 31.90 -16.70
N GLY A 446 -9.01 33.22 -16.53
CA GLY A 446 -9.17 34.20 -17.61
C GLY A 446 -10.55 34.82 -17.71
#